data_AF-A0A542RKH5-F1
#
_entry.id   AF-A0A542RKH5-F1
#
_cell.length_a   1.000
_cell.length_b   1.000
_cell.length_c   1.000
_cell.angle_alpha   90.00
_cell.angle_beta   90.00
_cell.angle_gamma   90.00
#
_symmetry.space_group_name_H-M   'P 1'
#
loop_
_entity.id
_entity.type
_entity.pdbx_description
1 polymer ?
#
loop_
_entity_poly.entity_id
_entity_poly.type
_entity_poly.pdbx_seq_one_letter_code
_entity_poly.pdbx_strand_id
1 'polypeptide(L)'
;MKKRLIGGIVATAILIPVAAFAASGVIDKTTRTPMTSEQVKVDEVGKSTLEKLYLAYPETKSFEIIDASNAQGDVSKGNSVINVKQTSIVLQEKGGTGKKITLHTNGITDEIEHVIQENWEPKEKSLITLTDQQIKAKVNDLIDKMYGNVETYEVAIEQMENPNQKTWMLNYTNEMFDKPVYQVFVHDNTISLTKIVGIPTADTPSDTPSNIKVEGLFSINGKPDYSADNFLNDEKLFALLKISPTELKQELAKGKTVVEIAASKNVTKQQVLDVIAETQARGQLQGDGVPITEQSLKEMMKAVEPKVVHIIEHKTETEW
;
A
#
# COMPACT_ATOMS: atom_id res chain seq x y z
N MET A 1 31.75 50.18 -35.42
CA MET A 1 30.58 50.19 -34.53
C MET A 1 30.20 48.75 -34.19
N LYS A 2 30.53 48.27 -32.98
CA LYS A 2 30.20 46.91 -32.51
C LYS A 2 28.82 46.94 -31.84
N LYS A 3 27.81 46.31 -32.43
CA LYS A 3 26.48 46.15 -31.82
C LYS A 3 26.54 45.02 -30.80
N ARG A 4 26.23 45.33 -29.53
CA ARG A 4 26.00 44.38 -28.45
C ARG A 4 24.62 43.77 -28.63
N LEU A 5 24.52 42.44 -28.72
CA LEU A 5 23.25 41.73 -28.53
C LEU A 5 23.02 41.54 -27.03
N ILE A 6 21.92 42.10 -26.54
CA ILE A 6 21.36 41.85 -25.22
C ILE A 6 20.58 40.54 -25.35
N GLY A 7 21.09 39.48 -24.72
CA GLY A 7 20.37 38.21 -24.59
C GLY A 7 19.20 38.40 -23.64
N GLY A 8 17.99 38.42 -24.18
CA GLY A 8 16.77 38.28 -23.39
C GLY A 8 16.72 36.87 -22.80
N ILE A 9 16.65 36.79 -21.48
CA ILE A 9 16.40 35.55 -20.74
C ILE A 9 15.01 35.07 -21.17
N VAL A 10 14.96 33.99 -21.93
CA VAL A 10 13.73 33.25 -22.18
C VAL A 10 13.37 32.60 -20.84
N ALA A 11 12.31 33.09 -20.21
CA ALA A 11 11.66 32.37 -19.12
C ALA A 11 11.05 31.10 -19.72
N THR A 12 11.85 30.03 -19.78
CA THR A 12 11.32 28.68 -19.97
C THR A 12 10.43 28.40 -18.78
N ALA A 13 9.12 28.55 -18.98
CA ALA A 13 8.13 27.93 -18.11
C ALA A 13 8.45 26.44 -18.10
N ILE A 14 9.05 25.97 -17.01
CA ILE A 14 9.17 24.55 -16.73
C ILE A 14 7.72 24.10 -16.54
N LEU A 15 7.12 23.61 -17.62
CA LEU A 15 5.95 22.75 -17.57
C LEU A 15 6.42 21.53 -16.78
N ILE A 16 6.27 21.59 -15.45
CA ILE A 16 6.41 20.43 -14.59
C ILE A 16 5.41 19.43 -15.15
N PRO A 17 5.86 18.32 -15.77
CA PRO A 17 4.94 17.30 -16.19
C PRO A 17 4.16 16.91 -14.95
N VAL A 18 2.84 16.93 -15.01
CA VAL A 18 1.95 16.33 -14.00
C VAL A 18 2.07 14.80 -14.07
N ALA A 19 3.28 14.29 -14.35
CA ALA A 19 3.63 12.89 -14.34
C ALA A 19 3.49 12.46 -12.89
N ALA A 20 2.30 11.94 -12.62
CA ALA A 20 1.95 11.02 -11.56
C ALA A 20 2.86 11.16 -10.34
N PHE A 21 2.34 11.83 -9.31
CA PHE A 21 2.60 11.38 -7.94
C PHE A 21 2.28 9.89 -7.95
N ALA A 22 3.31 9.06 -8.14
CA ALA A 22 3.14 7.65 -8.34
C ALA A 22 2.70 7.08 -6.99
N ALA A 23 1.39 6.94 -6.84
CA ALA A 23 0.81 6.02 -5.90
C ALA A 23 1.29 4.62 -6.31
N SER A 24 2.33 4.12 -5.67
CA SER A 24 2.61 2.69 -5.62
C SER A 24 2.06 2.16 -4.28
N GLY A 25 1.39 1.01 -4.19
CA GLY A 25 1.25 -0.11 -5.13
C GLY A 25 -0.17 -0.41 -5.63
N VAL A 26 -1.12 0.51 -5.50
CA VAL A 26 -2.41 0.41 -6.21
C VAL A 26 -2.52 1.63 -7.10
N ILE A 27 -2.41 1.41 -8.42
CA ILE A 27 -2.73 2.45 -9.39
C ILE A 27 -4.18 2.87 -9.14
N ASP A 28 -4.40 4.17 -8.96
CA ASP A 28 -5.68 4.80 -8.60
C ASP A 28 -6.87 4.12 -9.31
N LYS A 29 -7.95 3.84 -8.58
CA LYS A 29 -9.15 3.18 -9.14
C LYS A 29 -9.67 3.90 -10.39
N THR A 30 -9.47 5.22 -10.49
CA THR A 30 -9.93 6.03 -11.62
C THR A 30 -9.15 5.82 -12.92
N THR A 31 -7.97 5.19 -12.88
CA THR A 31 -7.14 4.93 -14.08
C THR A 31 -7.12 3.46 -14.48
N ARG A 32 -7.90 2.60 -13.80
CA ARG A 32 -8.00 1.17 -14.12
C ARG A 32 -8.94 0.94 -15.30
N THR A 33 -8.56 0.02 -16.19
CA THR A 33 -9.41 -0.45 -17.28
C THR A 33 -10.21 -1.68 -16.83
N PRO A 34 -11.55 -1.65 -16.86
CA PRO A 34 -12.37 -2.81 -16.52
C PRO A 34 -12.11 -4.02 -17.43
N MET A 35 -12.24 -5.22 -16.87
CA MET A 35 -12.13 -6.49 -17.57
C MET A 35 -13.41 -7.31 -17.38
N THR A 36 -13.87 -7.94 -18.45
CA THR A 36 -14.94 -8.94 -18.40
C THR A 36 -14.44 -10.27 -17.85
N SER A 37 -15.34 -11.13 -17.38
CA SER A 37 -15.01 -12.47 -16.91
C SER A 37 -14.29 -13.33 -17.96
N GLU A 38 -14.64 -13.16 -19.23
CA GLU A 38 -14.04 -13.87 -20.36
C GLU A 38 -12.61 -13.38 -20.59
N GLN A 39 -12.39 -12.05 -20.52
CA GLN A 39 -11.06 -11.45 -20.64
C GLN A 39 -10.12 -11.93 -19.54
N VAL A 40 -10.59 -11.99 -18.28
CA VAL A 40 -9.77 -12.49 -17.16
C VAL A 40 -9.33 -13.95 -17.39
N LYS A 41 -10.19 -14.79 -17.97
CA LYS A 41 -9.89 -16.22 -18.21
C LYS A 41 -8.89 -16.46 -19.35
N VAL A 42 -8.72 -15.50 -20.26
CA VAL A 42 -7.79 -15.62 -21.40
C VAL A 42 -6.54 -14.79 -21.26
N ASP A 43 -6.56 -13.73 -20.44
CA ASP A 43 -5.37 -12.97 -20.06
C ASP A 43 -4.43 -13.85 -19.23
N GLU A 44 -3.12 -13.82 -19.52
CA GLU A 44 -2.13 -14.69 -18.91
C GLU A 44 -2.06 -14.54 -17.38
N VAL A 45 -1.99 -13.30 -16.91
CA VAL A 45 -1.92 -12.96 -15.48
C VAL A 45 -3.24 -13.28 -14.80
N GLY A 46 -4.36 -12.90 -15.42
CA GLY A 46 -5.70 -13.19 -14.91
C GLY A 46 -5.96 -14.69 -14.76
N LYS A 47 -5.60 -15.47 -15.78
CA LYS A 47 -5.74 -16.93 -15.79
C LYS A 47 -4.87 -17.58 -14.72
N SER A 48 -3.59 -17.24 -14.65
CA SER A 48 -2.66 -17.76 -13.64
C SER A 48 -3.15 -17.47 -12.21
N THR A 49 -3.65 -16.25 -11.99
CA THR A 49 -4.24 -15.82 -10.71
C THR A 49 -5.46 -16.66 -10.32
N LEU A 50 -6.37 -16.90 -11.27
CA LEU A 50 -7.54 -17.77 -11.04
C LEU A 50 -7.15 -19.22 -10.80
N GLU A 51 -6.22 -19.77 -11.57
CA GLU A 51 -5.75 -21.15 -11.40
C GLU A 51 -5.15 -21.36 -10.01
N LYS A 52 -4.31 -20.42 -9.55
CA LYS A 52 -3.73 -20.43 -8.20
C LYS A 52 -4.82 -20.37 -7.12
N LEU A 53 -5.80 -19.47 -7.27
CA LEU A 53 -6.94 -19.39 -6.35
C LEU A 53 -7.74 -20.70 -6.32
N TYR A 54 -8.03 -21.29 -7.48
CA TYR A 54 -8.82 -22.51 -7.61
C TYR A 54 -8.13 -23.75 -7.08
N LEU A 55 -6.79 -23.76 -7.05
CA LEU A 55 -6.01 -24.79 -6.39
C LEU A 55 -6.07 -24.63 -4.86
N ALA A 56 -5.95 -23.39 -4.37
CA ALA A 56 -6.00 -23.06 -2.94
C ALA A 56 -7.41 -23.27 -2.34
N TYR A 57 -8.45 -22.86 -3.07
CA TYR A 57 -9.86 -22.85 -2.66
C TYR A 57 -10.76 -23.36 -3.79
N PRO A 58 -10.88 -24.69 -3.98
CA PRO A 58 -11.63 -25.26 -5.09
C PRO A 58 -13.10 -24.83 -5.20
N GLU A 59 -13.73 -24.47 -4.08
CA GLU A 59 -15.12 -23.97 -4.05
C GLU A 59 -15.31 -22.66 -4.84
N THR A 60 -14.24 -21.85 -4.96
CA THR A 60 -14.29 -20.57 -5.66
C THR A 60 -14.47 -20.72 -7.18
N LYS A 61 -14.31 -21.93 -7.74
CA LYS A 61 -14.70 -22.24 -9.13
C LYS A 61 -16.18 -22.01 -9.41
N SER A 62 -17.01 -22.07 -8.36
CA SER A 62 -18.45 -21.82 -8.45
C SER A 62 -18.82 -20.34 -8.30
N PHE A 63 -17.88 -19.48 -7.91
CA PHE A 63 -18.10 -18.06 -7.68
C PHE A 63 -18.18 -17.30 -9.01
N GLU A 64 -18.80 -16.13 -8.97
CA GLU A 64 -18.90 -15.21 -10.10
C GLU A 64 -17.83 -14.13 -9.98
N ILE A 65 -17.18 -13.78 -11.09
CA ILE A 65 -16.31 -12.60 -11.16
C ILE A 65 -17.24 -11.39 -11.23
N ILE A 66 -17.32 -10.63 -10.15
CA ILE A 66 -18.22 -9.48 -10.02
C ILE A 66 -17.53 -8.15 -10.35
N ASP A 67 -16.20 -8.13 -10.27
CA ASP A 67 -15.37 -7.00 -10.68
C ASP A 67 -14.00 -7.52 -11.09
N ALA A 68 -13.44 -6.93 -12.13
CA ALA A 68 -12.08 -7.18 -12.54
C ALA A 68 -11.56 -5.98 -13.31
N SER A 69 -10.29 -5.65 -13.12
CA SER A 69 -9.67 -4.52 -13.80
C SER A 69 -8.16 -4.66 -13.84
N ASN A 70 -7.56 -4.12 -14.89
CA ASN A 70 -6.12 -3.95 -14.96
C ASN A 70 -5.76 -2.47 -14.89
N ALA A 71 -4.52 -2.20 -14.53
CA ALA A 71 -3.93 -0.88 -14.60
C ALA A 71 -2.54 -1.01 -15.18
N GLN A 72 -2.27 -0.24 -16.23
CA GLN A 72 -0.98 -0.25 -16.89
C GLN A 72 -0.36 1.14 -16.83
N GLY A 73 0.93 1.21 -16.55
CA GLY A 73 1.66 2.46 -16.54
C GLY A 73 3.15 2.23 -16.69
N ASP A 74 3.84 3.29 -17.08
CA ASP A 74 5.29 3.34 -17.08
C ASP A 74 5.75 4.02 -15.79
N VAL A 75 6.60 3.34 -15.02
CA VAL A 75 7.18 3.85 -13.78
C VAL A 75 8.67 4.04 -13.97
N SER A 76 9.14 5.26 -13.75
CA SER A 76 10.56 5.60 -13.74
C SER A 76 11.22 5.06 -12.46
N LYS A 77 12.21 4.18 -12.60
CA LYS A 77 13.08 3.71 -11.52
C LYS A 77 14.53 4.12 -11.84
N GLY A 78 14.91 5.31 -11.42
CA GLY A 78 16.18 5.93 -11.82
C GLY A 78 16.19 6.24 -13.31
N ASN A 79 17.18 5.74 -14.05
CA ASN A 79 17.29 5.94 -15.50
C ASN A 79 16.50 4.92 -16.34
N SER A 80 15.79 3.99 -15.70
CA SER A 80 15.04 2.93 -16.37
C SER A 80 13.54 3.19 -16.26
N VAL A 81 12.81 2.93 -17.34
CA VAL A 81 11.34 2.91 -17.35
C VAL A 81 10.90 1.45 -17.27
N ILE A 82 10.08 1.13 -16.28
CA ILE A 82 9.51 -0.19 -16.08
C ILE A 82 8.03 -0.12 -16.39
N ASN A 83 7.55 -1.00 -17.27
CA ASN A 83 6.12 -1.14 -17.49
C ASN A 83 5.53 -1.96 -16.35
N VAL A 84 4.56 -1.40 -15.64
CA VAL A 84 3.80 -2.07 -14.59
C VAL A 84 2.41 -2.39 -15.10
N LYS A 85 1.97 -3.64 -14.94
CA LYS A 85 0.62 -4.11 -15.28
C LYS A 85 -0.02 -4.80 -14.07
N GLN A 86 -0.75 -4.04 -13.26
CA GLN A 86 -1.44 -4.56 -12.09
C GLN A 86 -2.81 -5.15 -12.47
N THR A 87 -3.11 -6.37 -12.04
CA THR A 87 -4.44 -7.00 -12.25
C THR A 87 -5.18 -7.11 -10.92
N SER A 88 -6.48 -6.81 -10.92
CA SER A 88 -7.37 -7.00 -9.78
C SER A 88 -8.57 -7.82 -10.20
N ILE A 89 -8.93 -8.80 -9.37
CA ILE A 89 -10.05 -9.72 -9.62
C ILE A 89 -10.83 -9.88 -8.32
N VAL A 90 -12.15 -9.72 -8.40
CA VAL A 90 -13.08 -9.92 -7.29
C VAL A 90 -14.04 -11.05 -7.66
N LEU A 91 -14.03 -12.11 -6.86
CA LEU A 91 -14.98 -13.21 -6.97
C LEU A 91 -15.95 -13.21 -5.80
N GLN A 92 -17.21 -13.50 -6.06
CA GLN A 92 -18.25 -13.60 -5.03
C GLN A 92 -19.09 -14.87 -5.22
N GLU A 93 -19.44 -15.50 -4.11
CA GLU A 93 -20.42 -16.59 -4.07
C GLU A 93 -21.76 -16.14 -4.66
N LYS A 94 -22.36 -17.02 -5.47
CA LYS A 94 -23.63 -16.73 -6.15
C LYS A 94 -24.73 -16.35 -5.15
N GLY A 95 -25.52 -15.35 -5.52
CA GLY A 95 -26.57 -14.79 -4.64
C GLY A 95 -26.15 -13.54 -3.87
N GLY A 96 -24.90 -13.09 -4.00
CA GLY A 96 -24.49 -11.70 -3.71
C GLY A 96 -24.30 -11.33 -2.24
N THR A 97 -24.55 -12.24 -1.29
CA THR A 97 -24.38 -12.00 0.16
C THR A 97 -23.39 -12.94 0.83
N GLY A 98 -22.79 -13.85 0.06
CA GLY A 98 -21.88 -14.88 0.56
C GLY A 98 -20.42 -14.46 0.59
N LYS A 99 -19.54 -15.45 0.53
CA LYS A 99 -18.08 -15.27 0.54
C LYS A 99 -17.63 -14.40 -0.64
N LYS A 100 -16.72 -13.46 -0.40
CA LYS A 100 -16.10 -12.61 -1.43
C LYS A 100 -14.58 -12.52 -1.31
N ILE A 101 -13.85 -12.94 -2.34
CA ILE A 101 -12.39 -12.88 -2.38
C ILE A 101 -11.92 -11.86 -3.40
N THR A 102 -11.02 -10.98 -2.98
CA THR A 102 -10.35 -10.03 -3.87
C THR A 102 -8.87 -10.37 -3.96
N LEU A 103 -8.34 -10.37 -5.18
CA LEU A 103 -6.94 -10.63 -5.48
C LEU A 103 -6.38 -9.42 -6.22
N HIS A 104 -5.22 -8.94 -5.80
CA HIS A 104 -4.43 -7.95 -6.52
C HIS A 104 -3.06 -8.54 -6.82
N THR A 105 -2.64 -8.48 -8.08
CA THR A 105 -1.29 -8.87 -8.49
C THR A 105 -0.34 -7.70 -8.36
N ASN A 106 0.94 -8.00 -8.13
CA ASN A 106 2.02 -7.03 -8.27
C ASN A 106 2.21 -6.73 -9.76
N GLY A 107 2.35 -5.45 -10.10
CA GLY A 107 2.44 -5.04 -11.50
C GLY A 107 3.77 -5.36 -12.19
N ILE A 108 4.79 -5.78 -11.45
CA ILE A 108 6.13 -6.10 -11.98
C ILE A 108 6.33 -7.62 -12.07
N THR A 109 5.92 -8.35 -11.03
CA THR A 109 6.18 -9.79 -10.92
C THR A 109 5.00 -10.66 -11.35
N ASP A 110 3.83 -10.06 -11.57
CA ASP A 110 2.55 -10.74 -11.83
C ASP A 110 2.08 -11.67 -10.70
N GLU A 111 2.83 -11.76 -9.59
CA GLU A 111 2.45 -12.56 -8.42
C GLU A 111 1.29 -11.91 -7.65
N ILE A 112 0.45 -12.72 -7.01
CA ILE A 112 -0.60 -12.21 -6.11
C ILE A 112 0.05 -11.52 -4.91
N GLU A 113 -0.12 -10.21 -4.79
CA GLU A 113 0.46 -9.37 -3.74
C GLU A 113 -0.52 -9.20 -2.57
N HIS A 114 -1.81 -9.03 -2.88
CA HIS A 114 -2.85 -8.85 -1.87
C HIS A 114 -3.99 -9.86 -2.05
N VAL A 115 -4.45 -10.40 -0.93
CA VAL A 115 -5.61 -11.29 -0.83
C VAL A 115 -6.53 -10.76 0.26
N ILE A 116 -7.78 -10.49 -0.11
CA ILE A 116 -8.81 -10.04 0.84
C ILE A 116 -9.92 -11.08 0.84
N GLN A 117 -10.15 -11.74 1.97
CA GLN A 117 -11.27 -12.64 2.20
C GLN A 117 -12.33 -11.94 3.05
N GLU A 118 -13.56 -11.85 2.55
CA GLU A 118 -14.69 -11.23 3.25
C GLU A 118 -15.82 -12.27 3.46
N ASN A 119 -16.29 -12.44 4.71
CA ASN A 119 -17.38 -13.35 5.08
C ASN A 119 -17.07 -14.86 4.97
N TRP A 120 -15.83 -15.27 5.26
CA TRP A 120 -15.45 -16.70 5.27
C TRP A 120 -16.05 -17.43 6.46
N GLU A 121 -16.19 -16.74 7.59
CA GLU A 121 -16.86 -17.29 8.77
C GLU A 121 -18.34 -16.90 8.81
N PRO A 122 -19.19 -17.71 9.47
CA PRO A 122 -20.57 -17.32 9.75
C PRO A 122 -20.64 -16.03 10.57
N LYS A 123 -21.67 -15.20 10.34
CA LYS A 123 -21.85 -13.93 11.06
C LYS A 123 -21.98 -14.13 12.57
N GLU A 124 -22.57 -15.24 12.98
CA GLU A 124 -22.73 -15.63 14.39
C GLU A 124 -21.40 -15.96 15.08
N LYS A 125 -20.33 -16.17 14.30
CA LYS A 125 -18.98 -16.45 14.78
C LYS A 125 -17.95 -15.65 13.97
N SER A 126 -18.12 -14.32 13.93
CA SER A 126 -17.21 -13.39 13.24
C SER A 126 -15.77 -13.52 13.75
N LEU A 127 -14.78 -13.26 12.88
CA LEU A 127 -13.34 -13.43 13.19
C LEU A 127 -12.92 -12.63 14.42
N ILE A 128 -13.47 -11.44 14.63
CA ILE A 128 -13.16 -10.59 15.81
C ILE A 128 -13.57 -11.21 17.16
N THR A 129 -14.41 -12.26 17.15
CA THR A 129 -14.82 -12.98 18.37
C THR A 129 -13.88 -14.13 18.72
N LEU A 130 -12.94 -14.46 17.83
CA LEU A 130 -12.01 -15.57 18.00
C LEU A 130 -10.82 -15.20 18.89
N THR A 131 -10.16 -16.22 19.43
CA THR A 131 -8.89 -16.04 20.16
C THR A 131 -7.73 -15.80 19.20
N ASP A 132 -6.64 -15.21 19.69
CA ASP A 132 -5.44 -14.93 18.89
C ASP A 132 -4.89 -16.19 18.20
N GLN A 133 -4.94 -17.35 18.89
CA GLN A 133 -4.54 -18.64 18.32
C GLN A 133 -5.47 -19.09 17.18
N GLN A 134 -6.78 -18.84 17.30
CA GLN A 134 -7.74 -19.17 16.26
C GLN A 134 -7.61 -18.23 15.05
N ILE A 135 -7.40 -16.93 15.29
CA ILE A 135 -7.11 -15.95 14.24
C ILE A 135 -5.83 -16.36 13.51
N LYS A 136 -4.74 -16.60 14.24
CA LYS A 136 -3.47 -17.07 13.69
C LYS A 136 -3.64 -18.34 12.86
N ALA A 137 -4.39 -19.33 13.34
CA ALA A 137 -4.60 -20.58 12.60
C ALA A 137 -5.30 -20.34 11.26
N LYS A 138 -6.29 -19.45 11.20
CA LYS A 138 -6.99 -19.09 9.95
C LYS A 138 -6.11 -18.33 8.99
N VAL A 139 -5.33 -17.38 9.51
CA VAL A 139 -4.37 -16.61 8.71
C VAL A 139 -3.26 -17.53 8.18
N ASN A 140 -2.74 -18.45 8.99
CA ASN A 140 -1.78 -19.45 8.57
C ASN A 140 -2.34 -20.32 7.45
N ASP A 141 -3.56 -20.84 7.58
CA ASP A 141 -4.21 -21.63 6.52
C ASP A 141 -4.32 -20.85 5.20
N LEU A 142 -4.64 -19.55 5.27
CA LEU A 142 -4.66 -18.68 4.10
C LEU A 142 -3.27 -18.53 3.45
N ILE A 143 -2.24 -18.24 4.24
CA ILE A 143 -0.89 -18.07 3.70
C ILE A 143 -0.36 -19.41 3.17
N ASP A 144 -0.55 -20.51 3.90
CA ASP A 144 -0.13 -21.85 3.49
C ASP A 144 -0.70 -22.26 2.14
N LYS A 145 -2.01 -22.03 1.93
CA LYS A 145 -2.69 -22.34 0.67
C LYS A 145 -2.29 -21.44 -0.49
N MET A 146 -2.07 -20.15 -0.22
CA MET A 146 -1.82 -19.16 -1.27
C MET A 146 -0.32 -18.95 -1.58
N TYR A 147 0.56 -19.20 -0.63
CA TYR A 147 1.98 -18.79 -0.72
C TYR A 147 2.95 -19.87 -0.23
N GLY A 148 2.47 -20.88 0.49
CA GLY A 148 3.29 -21.94 1.06
C GLY A 148 3.48 -21.78 2.58
N ASN A 149 4.15 -22.77 3.16
CA ASN A 149 4.18 -23.00 4.61
C ASN A 149 4.78 -21.83 5.41
N VAL A 150 4.10 -21.41 6.48
CA VAL A 150 4.53 -20.37 7.43
C VAL A 150 4.97 -20.87 8.81
N GLU A 151 5.18 -22.17 9.00
CA GLU A 151 5.52 -22.79 10.29
C GLU A 151 6.81 -22.22 10.90
N THR A 152 7.78 -21.88 10.06
CA THR A 152 9.07 -21.32 10.50
C THR A 152 9.04 -19.82 10.73
N TYR A 153 7.90 -19.15 10.49
CA TYR A 153 7.79 -17.71 10.66
C TYR A 153 7.50 -17.36 12.12
N GLU A 154 8.17 -16.32 12.59
CA GLU A 154 7.77 -15.64 13.82
C GLU A 154 6.55 -14.77 13.52
N VAL A 155 5.59 -14.76 14.43
CA VAL A 155 4.33 -14.05 14.24
C VAL A 155 4.09 -13.13 15.43
N ALA A 156 4.17 -11.84 15.19
CA ALA A 156 3.72 -10.81 16.12
C ALA A 156 2.23 -10.52 15.86
N ILE A 157 1.42 -10.57 16.91
CA ILE A 157 -0.02 -10.27 16.85
C ILE A 157 -0.26 -9.06 17.74
N GLU A 158 -0.81 -8.01 17.14
CA GLU A 158 -1.11 -6.75 17.82
C GLU A 158 -2.58 -6.40 17.63
N GLN A 159 -3.23 -5.98 18.71
CA GLN A 159 -4.55 -5.38 18.64
C GLN A 159 -4.39 -3.88 18.40
N MET A 160 -5.07 -3.34 17.39
CA MET A 160 -5.12 -1.90 17.17
C MET A 160 -6.29 -1.28 17.94
N GLU A 161 -6.06 -0.10 18.51
CA GLU A 161 -7.01 0.61 19.38
C GLU A 161 -8.06 1.42 18.60
N ASN A 162 -8.70 0.83 17.58
CA ASN A 162 -9.61 1.57 16.71
C ASN A 162 -10.95 1.84 17.43
N PRO A 163 -11.45 3.09 17.43
CA PRO A 163 -12.60 3.48 18.26
C PRO A 163 -13.91 2.83 17.81
N ASN A 164 -14.03 2.51 16.52
CA ASN A 164 -15.29 2.05 15.94
C ASN A 164 -15.38 0.52 15.83
N GLN A 165 -14.25 -0.19 15.70
CA GLN A 165 -14.19 -1.65 15.52
C GLN A 165 -12.84 -2.23 15.93
N LYS A 166 -12.81 -3.52 16.27
CA LYS A 166 -11.57 -4.22 16.62
C LYS A 166 -10.81 -4.64 15.36
N THR A 167 -9.55 -4.23 15.24
CA THR A 167 -8.66 -4.71 14.19
C THR A 167 -7.44 -5.40 14.81
N TRP A 168 -7.11 -6.58 14.31
CA TRP A 168 -5.86 -7.26 14.63
C TRP A 168 -4.87 -7.11 13.48
N MET A 169 -3.63 -6.78 13.80
CA MET A 169 -2.50 -6.78 12.88
C MET A 169 -1.61 -7.97 13.19
N LEU A 170 -1.30 -8.80 12.19
CA LEU A 170 -0.35 -9.89 12.29
C LEU A 170 0.81 -9.62 11.34
N ASN A 171 2.03 -9.60 11.88
CA ASN A 171 3.26 -9.47 11.11
C ASN A 171 4.00 -10.81 11.14
N TYR A 172 4.30 -11.35 9.96
CA TYR A 172 5.04 -12.60 9.79
C TYR A 172 6.47 -12.28 9.35
N THR A 173 7.43 -12.56 10.23
CA THR A 173 8.87 -12.35 9.99
C THR A 173 9.59 -13.69 9.88
N ASN A 174 10.70 -13.71 9.17
CA ASN A 174 11.62 -14.85 9.16
C ASN A 174 13.06 -14.34 9.27
N GLU A 175 14.01 -15.25 9.50
CA GLU A 175 15.42 -14.89 9.71
C GLU A 175 16.09 -14.25 8.48
N MET A 176 15.50 -14.35 7.29
CA MET A 176 16.06 -13.80 6.05
C MET A 176 15.79 -12.31 5.87
N PHE A 177 14.80 -11.74 6.57
CA PHE A 177 14.40 -10.34 6.40
C PHE A 177 14.34 -9.60 7.74
N ASP A 178 14.80 -8.37 7.73
CA ASP A 178 14.65 -7.40 8.82
C ASP A 178 13.24 -6.81 8.92
N LYS A 179 12.37 -7.13 7.95
CA LYS A 179 10.98 -6.66 7.83
C LYS A 179 9.99 -7.81 7.72
N PRO A 180 8.71 -7.59 8.08
CA PRO A 180 7.68 -8.59 7.86
C PRO A 180 7.57 -8.97 6.38
N VAL A 181 7.54 -10.27 6.10
CA VAL A 181 7.30 -10.81 4.76
C VAL A 181 5.82 -10.73 4.41
N TYR A 182 4.95 -11.02 5.38
CA TYR A 182 3.51 -10.84 5.28
C TYR A 182 3.01 -9.94 6.39
N GLN A 183 2.03 -9.11 6.05
CA GLN A 183 1.21 -8.41 7.03
C GLN A 183 -0.25 -8.68 6.76
N VAL A 184 -0.99 -8.90 7.84
CA VAL A 184 -2.40 -9.26 7.79
C VAL A 184 -3.17 -8.38 8.73
N PHE A 185 -4.23 -7.76 8.21
CA PHE A 185 -5.24 -7.10 9.01
C PHE A 185 -6.48 -7.99 9.10
N VAL A 186 -6.94 -8.25 10.31
CA VAL A 186 -8.21 -8.95 10.57
C VAL A 186 -9.17 -7.97 11.20
N HIS A 187 -10.27 -7.71 10.51
CA HIS A 187 -11.25 -6.68 10.85
C HIS A 187 -12.65 -7.17 10.54
N ASP A 188 -13.52 -7.15 11.55
CA ASP A 188 -14.82 -7.83 11.53
C ASP A 188 -14.70 -9.27 11.00
N ASN A 189 -15.23 -9.56 9.82
CA ASN A 189 -15.19 -10.87 9.17
C ASN A 189 -14.34 -10.86 7.89
N THR A 190 -13.34 -9.97 7.89
CA THR A 190 -12.39 -9.77 6.80
C THR A 190 -10.99 -10.14 7.23
N ILE A 191 -10.28 -10.88 6.37
CA ILE A 191 -8.82 -11.05 6.43
C ILE A 191 -8.23 -10.35 5.22
N SER A 192 -7.43 -9.31 5.44
CA SER A 192 -6.70 -8.58 4.41
C SER A 192 -5.21 -8.89 4.53
N LEU A 193 -4.73 -9.82 3.70
CA LEU A 193 -3.34 -10.27 3.65
C LEU A 193 -2.58 -9.52 2.56
N THR A 194 -1.39 -9.06 2.91
CA THR A 194 -0.42 -8.44 2.01
C THR A 194 0.92 -9.14 2.11
N LYS A 195 1.47 -9.54 0.96
CA LYS A 195 2.88 -9.94 0.83
C LYS A 195 3.71 -8.65 0.67
N ILE A 196 4.50 -8.31 1.69
CA ILE A 196 5.31 -7.09 1.73
C ILE A 196 6.66 -7.30 1.04
N VAL A 197 7.28 -8.47 1.23
CA VAL A 197 8.60 -8.78 0.66
C VAL A 197 8.44 -9.84 -0.42
N GLY A 198 8.90 -9.53 -1.64
CA GLY A 198 9.10 -10.52 -2.69
C GLY A 198 10.21 -11.50 -2.30
N ILE A 199 10.05 -12.78 -2.59
CA ILE A 199 11.08 -13.79 -2.31
C ILE A 199 12.31 -13.40 -3.15
N PRO A 200 13.46 -13.03 -2.56
CA PRO A 200 14.66 -12.76 -3.31
C PRO A 200 15.14 -14.09 -3.89
N THR A 201 15.02 -14.23 -5.20
CA THR A 201 15.88 -15.15 -5.94
C THR A 201 17.19 -14.44 -6.21
N ALA A 202 18.28 -15.20 -6.34
CA ALA A 202 19.66 -14.70 -6.43
C ALA A 202 19.91 -13.67 -7.55
N ASP A 203 18.96 -13.52 -8.48
CA ASP A 203 19.04 -12.65 -9.66
C ASP A 203 18.08 -11.45 -9.60
N THR A 204 17.27 -11.31 -8.54
CA THR A 204 16.23 -10.27 -8.43
C THR A 204 16.45 -9.39 -7.20
N PRO A 205 16.83 -8.11 -7.34
CA PRO A 205 16.99 -7.22 -6.20
C PRO A 205 15.63 -6.93 -5.57
N SER A 206 15.46 -7.33 -4.30
CA SER A 206 14.41 -6.93 -3.34
C SER A 206 13.22 -6.18 -3.97
N ASP A 207 12.14 -6.91 -4.25
CA ASP A 207 10.84 -6.36 -4.68
C ASP A 207 10.09 -5.67 -3.53
N THR A 208 10.81 -5.07 -2.57
CA THR A 208 10.15 -4.21 -1.57
C THR A 208 9.40 -3.13 -2.36
N PRO A 209 8.08 -2.94 -2.16
CA PRO A 209 7.40 -1.74 -2.63
C PRO A 209 8.26 -0.55 -2.20
N SER A 210 8.64 0.28 -3.16
CA SER A 210 9.71 1.29 -3.02
C SER A 210 9.47 2.34 -1.92
N ASN A 211 8.29 2.30 -1.29
CA ASN A 211 7.81 3.16 -0.22
C ASN A 211 7.88 2.55 1.21
N ILE A 212 8.01 1.23 1.39
CA ILE A 212 8.03 0.61 2.75
C ILE A 212 9.45 0.63 3.31
N LYS A 213 9.87 1.81 3.77
CA LYS A 213 11.19 1.97 4.40
C LYS A 213 11.19 1.48 5.84
N VAL A 214 10.07 1.57 6.55
CA VAL A 214 9.96 1.16 7.95
C VAL A 214 8.73 0.26 8.19
N GLU A 215 8.87 -0.66 9.14
CA GLU A 215 7.90 -1.64 9.70
C GLU A 215 6.46 -1.64 9.15
N GLY A 216 6.18 -2.43 8.09
CA GLY A 216 4.83 -2.79 7.59
C GLY A 216 3.95 -1.64 7.10
N LEU A 217 2.70 -1.94 6.69
CA LEU A 217 1.74 -0.95 6.15
C LEU A 217 0.87 -0.30 7.25
N PHE A 218 0.34 0.89 6.99
CA PHE A 218 -0.77 1.48 7.75
C PHE A 218 -2.10 0.82 7.36
N SER A 219 -3.16 1.05 8.14
CA SER A 219 -4.49 0.49 7.87
C SER A 219 -5.59 1.53 7.82
N ILE A 220 -6.57 1.29 6.98
CA ILE A 220 -7.87 1.97 6.91
C ILE A 220 -8.97 0.91 6.76
N ASN A 221 -9.94 0.88 7.66
CA ASN A 221 -11.04 -0.10 7.71
C ASN A 221 -10.54 -1.55 7.59
N GLY A 222 -9.47 -1.87 8.31
CA GLY A 222 -8.87 -3.20 8.31
C GLY A 222 -8.22 -3.63 6.98
N LYS A 223 -7.92 -2.68 6.10
CA LYS A 223 -7.23 -2.88 4.81
C LYS A 223 -5.98 -2.00 4.78
N PRO A 224 -4.94 -2.34 3.99
CA PRO A 224 -3.77 -1.49 3.85
C PRO A 224 -4.12 -0.07 3.36
N ASP A 225 -3.47 0.94 3.93
CA ASP A 225 -3.63 2.35 3.55
C ASP A 225 -2.38 2.89 2.84
N TYR A 226 -2.26 2.59 1.55
CA TYR A 226 -1.13 3.02 0.73
C TYR A 226 -0.96 4.54 0.67
N SER A 227 -2.04 5.30 0.84
CA SER A 227 -1.98 6.76 0.87
C SER A 227 -1.25 7.21 2.13
N ALA A 228 -1.63 6.69 3.30
CA ALA A 228 -0.91 6.95 4.54
C ALA A 228 0.54 6.44 4.46
N ASP A 229 0.77 5.22 3.95
CA ASP A 229 2.11 4.64 3.83
C ASP A 229 3.07 5.50 2.99
N ASN A 230 2.60 6.03 1.86
CA ASN A 230 3.42 6.83 0.98
C ASN A 230 3.95 8.11 1.64
N PHE A 231 3.23 8.66 2.61
CA PHE A 231 3.56 9.95 3.24
C PHE A 231 4.06 9.83 4.67
N LEU A 232 3.54 8.86 5.43
CA LEU A 232 3.78 8.73 6.87
C LEU A 232 4.83 7.69 7.22
N ASN A 233 5.16 6.76 6.31
CA ASN A 233 6.24 5.80 6.51
C ASN A 233 7.62 6.43 6.22
N ASP A 234 7.97 7.49 6.98
CA ASP A 234 9.18 8.28 6.83
C ASP A 234 10.03 8.27 8.12
N GLU A 235 11.25 7.77 8.04
CA GLU A 235 12.23 7.79 9.13
C GLU A 235 12.45 9.19 9.72
N LYS A 236 12.42 10.24 8.88
CA LYS A 236 12.56 11.61 9.35
C LYS A 236 11.36 12.07 10.16
N LEU A 237 10.16 11.62 9.80
CA LEU A 237 8.94 11.88 10.56
C LEU A 237 9.01 11.19 11.93
N PHE A 238 9.40 9.92 11.96
CA PHE A 238 9.57 9.17 13.22
C PHE A 238 10.59 9.83 14.13
N ALA A 239 11.74 10.24 13.58
CA ALA A 239 12.78 10.96 14.31
C ALA A 239 12.29 12.32 14.85
N LEU A 240 11.54 13.08 14.05
CA LEU A 240 10.97 14.37 14.46
C LEU A 240 10.00 14.20 15.63
N LEU A 241 9.10 13.22 15.54
CA LEU A 241 8.07 12.94 16.53
C LEU A 241 8.61 12.18 17.76
N LYS A 242 9.80 11.59 17.65
CA LYS A 242 10.41 10.71 18.67
C LYS A 242 9.48 9.57 19.05
N ILE A 243 8.99 8.89 18.04
CA ILE A 243 8.12 7.70 18.17
C ILE A 243 8.59 6.61 17.23
N SER A 244 8.27 5.36 17.56
CA SER A 244 8.43 4.24 16.63
C SER A 244 7.31 4.23 15.56
N PRO A 245 7.49 3.51 14.45
CA PRO A 245 6.43 3.29 13.46
C PRO A 245 5.18 2.64 14.08
N THR A 246 5.39 1.63 14.93
CA THR A 246 4.31 0.93 15.64
C THR A 246 3.57 1.85 16.60
N GLU A 247 4.27 2.75 17.31
CA GLU A 247 3.62 3.78 18.12
C GLU A 247 2.79 4.75 17.27
N LEU A 248 3.29 5.18 16.10
CA LEU A 248 2.52 6.05 15.21
C LEU A 248 1.24 5.33 14.75
N LYS A 249 1.33 4.06 14.32
CA LYS A 249 0.17 3.26 13.91
C LYS A 249 -0.88 3.15 15.01
N GLN A 250 -0.47 2.89 16.24
CA GLN A 250 -1.38 2.77 17.38
C GLN A 250 -2.06 4.10 17.70
N GLU A 251 -1.33 5.22 17.68
CA GLU A 251 -1.92 6.53 17.96
C GLU A 251 -2.89 6.98 16.86
N LEU A 252 -2.58 6.68 15.60
CA LEU A 252 -3.49 6.91 14.47
C LEU A 252 -4.74 6.02 14.57
N ALA A 253 -4.57 4.74 14.88
CA ALA A 253 -5.67 3.80 15.11
C ALA A 253 -6.66 4.32 16.17
N LYS A 254 -6.19 4.97 17.24
CA LYS A 254 -7.03 5.63 18.27
C LYS A 254 -7.89 6.80 17.75
N GLY A 255 -7.80 7.12 16.46
CA GLY A 255 -8.53 8.19 15.80
C GLY A 255 -7.86 9.56 15.93
N LYS A 256 -6.57 9.61 16.33
CA LYS A 256 -5.80 10.84 16.31
C LYS A 256 -5.27 11.13 14.92
N THR A 257 -5.11 12.41 14.61
CA THR A 257 -4.39 12.86 13.42
C THR A 257 -2.89 12.96 13.70
N VAL A 258 -2.06 12.98 12.66
CA VAL A 258 -0.60 13.22 12.81
C VAL A 258 -0.35 14.57 13.46
N VAL A 259 -1.19 15.58 13.19
CA VAL A 259 -1.09 16.90 13.80
C VAL A 259 -1.36 16.85 15.31
N GLU A 260 -2.37 16.11 15.76
CA GLU A 260 -2.67 15.94 17.19
C GLU A 260 -1.53 15.20 17.92
N ILE A 261 -0.97 14.16 17.28
CA ILE A 261 0.19 13.42 17.80
C ILE A 261 1.41 14.34 17.91
N ALA A 262 1.70 15.12 16.86
CA ALA A 262 2.80 16.09 16.84
C ALA A 262 2.66 17.14 17.94
N ALA A 263 1.47 17.70 18.11
CA ALA A 263 1.20 18.68 19.16
C ALA A 263 1.50 18.11 20.56
N SER A 264 1.14 16.84 20.82
CA SER A 264 1.46 16.17 22.09
C SER A 264 2.95 15.99 22.35
N LYS A 265 3.78 16.05 21.29
CA LYS A 265 5.24 15.95 21.32
C LYS A 265 5.94 17.31 21.25
N ASN A 266 5.20 18.42 21.35
CA ASN A 266 5.68 19.79 21.16
C ASN A 266 6.27 20.04 19.76
N VAL A 267 5.76 19.32 18.75
CA VAL A 267 6.09 19.52 17.34
C VAL A 267 4.94 20.27 16.67
N THR A 268 5.26 21.32 15.93
CA THR A 268 4.25 22.13 15.23
C THR A 268 3.76 21.46 13.95
N LYS A 269 2.54 21.77 13.51
CA LYS A 269 2.00 21.33 12.20
C LYS A 269 2.96 21.67 11.05
N GLN A 270 3.55 22.85 11.07
CA GLN A 270 4.48 23.28 10.01
C GLN A 270 5.72 22.40 9.96
N GLN A 271 6.29 22.00 11.10
CA GLN A 271 7.46 21.13 11.12
C GLN A 271 7.15 19.74 10.53
N VAL A 272 5.97 19.18 10.83
CA VAL A 272 5.52 17.91 10.22
C VAL A 272 5.38 18.06 8.72
N LEU A 273 4.70 19.12 8.28
CA LEU A 273 4.47 19.42 6.87
C LEU A 273 5.78 19.55 6.11
N ASP A 274 6.72 20.34 6.63
CA ASP A 274 8.00 20.60 5.97
C ASP A 274 8.82 19.31 5.81
N VAL A 275 8.86 18.45 6.84
CA VAL A 275 9.60 17.18 6.77
C VAL A 275 9.02 16.24 5.71
N ILE A 276 7.71 16.03 5.72
CA ILE A 276 7.06 15.13 4.75
C ILE A 276 7.16 15.73 3.34
N ALA A 277 6.87 17.02 3.19
CA ALA A 277 6.93 17.71 1.90
C ALA A 277 8.36 17.67 1.32
N GLU A 278 9.39 17.86 2.13
CA GLU A 278 10.78 17.76 1.67
C GLU A 278 11.11 16.34 1.20
N THR A 279 10.73 15.30 1.96
CA THR A 279 10.96 13.91 1.57
C THR A 279 10.27 13.58 0.23
N GLN A 280 8.98 13.93 0.10
CA GLN A 280 8.22 13.72 -1.14
C GLN A 280 8.81 14.50 -2.32
N ALA A 281 9.14 15.77 -2.11
CA ALA A 281 9.70 16.64 -3.15
C ALA A 281 11.06 16.14 -3.66
N ARG A 282 11.95 15.71 -2.76
CA ARG A 282 13.24 15.14 -3.16
C ARG A 282 13.08 13.84 -3.94
N GLY A 283 12.17 12.96 -3.49
CA GLY A 283 11.86 11.72 -4.20
C GLY A 283 11.38 11.98 -5.63
N GLN A 284 10.45 12.92 -5.80
CA GLN A 284 9.93 13.31 -7.10
C GLN A 284 11.02 13.89 -8.00
N LEU A 285 11.77 14.89 -7.52
CA LEU A 285 12.83 15.53 -8.33
C LEU A 285 13.92 14.53 -8.76
N GLN A 286 14.27 13.59 -7.87
CA GLN A 286 15.21 12.53 -8.19
C GLN A 286 14.66 11.59 -9.27
N GLY A 287 13.39 11.20 -9.17
CA GLY A 287 12.71 10.34 -10.17
C GLY A 287 12.58 11.02 -11.53
N ASP A 288 12.35 12.32 -11.55
CA ASP A 288 12.23 13.13 -12.77
C ASP A 288 13.60 13.49 -13.39
N GLY A 289 14.71 13.11 -12.75
CA GLY A 289 16.06 13.49 -13.17
C GLY A 289 16.35 14.99 -13.10
N VAL A 290 15.55 15.73 -12.33
CA VAL A 290 15.68 17.18 -12.16
C VAL A 290 16.74 17.46 -11.09
N PRO A 291 17.73 18.33 -11.35
CA PRO A 291 18.70 18.72 -10.32
C PRO A 291 18.01 19.28 -9.08
N ILE A 292 18.37 18.73 -7.91
CA ILE A 292 17.84 19.17 -6.62
C ILE A 292 18.59 20.44 -6.20
N THR A 293 18.02 21.59 -6.56
CA THR A 293 18.49 22.93 -6.16
C THR A 293 17.54 23.49 -5.10
N GLU A 294 17.94 24.55 -4.39
CA GLU A 294 17.06 25.20 -3.41
C GLU A 294 15.74 25.66 -4.04
N GLN A 295 15.81 26.21 -5.26
CA GLN A 295 14.63 26.67 -5.98
C GLN A 295 13.70 25.51 -6.38
N SER A 296 14.23 24.48 -7.05
CA SER A 296 13.42 23.34 -7.50
C SER A 296 12.81 22.56 -6.32
N LEU A 297 13.55 22.44 -5.21
CA LEU A 297 13.03 21.84 -3.99
C LEU A 297 11.88 22.64 -3.40
N LYS A 298 12.02 23.96 -3.27
CA LYS A 298 10.98 24.83 -2.72
C LYS A 298 9.71 24.86 -3.57
N GLU A 299 9.86 24.91 -4.89
CA GLU A 299 8.73 24.84 -5.83
C GLU A 299 8.01 23.51 -5.71
N MET A 300 8.75 22.40 -5.63
CA MET A 300 8.16 21.06 -5.48
C MET A 300 7.51 20.86 -4.10
N MET A 301 8.11 21.34 -3.01
CA MET A 301 7.51 21.29 -1.67
C MET A 301 6.15 22.00 -1.65
N LYS A 302 6.04 23.16 -2.29
CA LYS A 302 4.77 23.88 -2.43
C LYS A 302 3.74 23.12 -3.27
N ALA A 303 4.18 22.37 -4.28
CA ALA A 303 3.29 21.56 -5.10
C ALA A 303 2.74 20.33 -4.36
N VAL A 304 3.53 19.73 -3.46
CA VAL A 304 3.09 18.56 -2.67
C VAL A 304 2.29 18.94 -1.42
N GLU A 305 2.45 20.17 -0.92
CA GLU A 305 1.88 20.68 0.33
C GLU A 305 0.37 20.36 0.51
N PRO A 306 -0.54 20.63 -0.46
CA PRO A 306 -1.96 20.35 -0.27
C PRO A 306 -2.26 18.88 0.02
N LYS A 307 -1.50 17.96 -0.58
CA LYS A 307 -1.64 16.53 -0.35
C LYS A 307 -1.15 16.16 1.04
N VAL A 308 0.02 16.69 1.43
CA VAL A 308 0.57 16.45 2.77
C VAL A 308 -0.41 16.93 3.84
N VAL A 309 -1.00 18.12 3.68
CA VAL A 309 -2.03 18.66 4.59
C VAL A 309 -3.21 17.70 4.72
N HIS A 310 -3.73 17.20 3.59
CA HIS A 310 -4.83 16.22 3.59
C HIS A 310 -4.47 14.97 4.39
N ILE A 311 -3.28 14.41 4.17
CA ILE A 311 -2.83 13.20 4.89
C ILE A 311 -2.67 13.46 6.39
N ILE A 312 -1.99 14.52 6.81
CA ILE A 312 -1.64 14.72 8.23
C ILE A 312 -2.84 15.11 9.10
N GLU A 313 -3.90 15.64 8.48
CA GLU A 313 -5.16 16.00 9.14
C GLU A 313 -6.24 14.92 9.01
N HIS A 314 -6.00 13.88 8.20
CA HIS A 314 -6.90 12.76 8.06
C HIS A 314 -6.93 11.92 9.35
N LYS A 315 -8.13 11.45 9.70
CA LYS A 315 -8.33 10.51 10.81
C LYS A 315 -8.46 9.11 10.26
N THR A 316 -7.67 8.19 10.80
CA THR A 316 -7.78 6.77 10.48
C THR A 316 -9.21 6.29 10.72
N GLU A 317 -9.68 5.38 9.86
CA GLU A 317 -11.08 4.88 9.83
C GLU A 317 -12.13 5.89 9.34
N THR A 318 -11.72 6.97 8.66
CA THR A 318 -12.63 7.84 7.89
C THR A 318 -12.34 7.71 6.39
N GLU A 319 -13.33 7.96 5.52
CA GLU A 319 -13.09 7.94 4.08
C GLU A 319 -12.20 9.12 3.65
N TRP A 320 -11.36 8.88 2.63
CA TRP A 320 -10.44 9.85 2.05
C TRP A 320 -11.13 11.01 1.31
#